data_AF-A0A538HI85-F1
#
_entry.id   AF-A0A538HI85-F1
#
_cell.length_a   1.000
_cell.length_b   1.000
_cell.length_c   1.000
_cell.angle_alpha   90.00
_cell.angle_beta   90.00
_cell.angle_gamma   90.00
#
_symmetry.space_group_name_H-M   'P 1'
#
loop_
_entity.id
_entity.type
_entity.pdbx_description
1 polymer ?
#
loop_
_entity_poly.entity_id
_entity_poly.type
_entity_poly.pdbx_seq_one_letter_code
_entity_poly.pdbx_strand_id
1 'polypeptide(L)'
;MVRSPRLAHRDAFLTARRWTNPEPPGRLASRITAPLAVVHGQRDRFISPREAVELYSEAAGPCRLELVPHMGHAFDGVAVPVIVDCVDWCLARNDHTG
;
A
#
# COMPACT_ATOMS: atom_id res chain seq x y z
N MET A 1 -2.03 5.94 50.00
CA MET A 1 -2.10 4.96 48.89
C MET A 1 -3.21 5.42 47.95
N VAL A 2 -2.89 6.23 46.93
CA VAL A 2 -3.87 6.74 45.96
C VAL A 2 -3.79 5.87 44.70
N ARG A 3 -4.91 5.23 44.33
CA ARG A 3 -5.01 4.48 43.08
C ARG A 3 -5.38 5.46 41.96
N SER A 4 -4.45 5.73 41.04
CA SER A 4 -4.74 6.40 39.78
C SER A 4 -5.63 5.51 38.91
N PRO A 5 -6.71 6.03 38.28
CA PRO A 5 -7.43 5.27 37.27
C PRO A 5 -6.60 5.26 35.99
N ARG A 6 -6.29 4.06 35.48
CA ARG A 6 -5.77 3.91 34.11
C ARG A 6 -6.90 4.32 33.15
N LEU A 7 -6.71 5.43 32.45
CA LEU A 7 -7.50 5.78 31.27
C LEU A 7 -7.20 4.74 30.20
N ALA A 8 -8.15 3.82 29.98
CA ALA A 8 -8.14 2.99 28.80
C ALA A 8 -8.47 3.88 27.60
N HIS A 9 -7.46 4.25 26.81
CA HIS A 9 -7.66 4.77 25.47
C HIS A 9 -8.32 3.68 24.63
N ARG A 10 -9.65 3.76 24.51
CA ARG A 10 -10.38 3.02 23.49
C ARG A 10 -10.33 3.88 22.25
N ASP A 11 -9.35 3.62 21.39
CA ASP A 11 -9.36 4.18 20.05
C ASP A 11 -10.60 3.64 19.34
N ALA A 12 -11.65 4.45 19.34
CA ALA A 12 -12.88 4.13 18.63
C ALA A 12 -12.54 4.18 17.13
N PHE A 13 -12.78 3.07 16.43
CA PHE A 13 -12.76 3.06 14.98
C PHE A 13 -13.82 4.06 14.48
N LEU A 14 -13.37 5.22 14.02
CA LEU A 14 -14.23 6.22 13.41
C LEU A 14 -14.46 5.81 11.95
N THR A 15 -15.60 5.19 11.68
CA THR A 15 -16.08 5.03 10.30
C THR A 15 -16.71 6.34 9.83
N ALA A 16 -16.53 6.68 8.55
CA ALA A 16 -17.16 7.87 7.97
C ALA A 16 -18.68 7.84 8.20
N ARG A 17 -19.28 9.00 8.53
CA ARG A 17 -20.73 9.13 8.79
C ARG A 17 -21.60 8.77 7.58
N ARG A 18 -21.01 8.76 6.39
CA ARG A 18 -21.68 8.44 5.13
C ARG A 18 -20.73 7.66 4.23
N TRP A 19 -21.23 6.57 3.66
CA TRP A 19 -20.56 5.89 2.56
C TRP A 19 -20.62 6.77 1.31
N THR A 20 -19.48 7.20 0.81
CA THR A 20 -19.35 7.86 -0.49
C THR A 20 -18.75 6.89 -1.50
N ASN A 21 -18.86 7.22 -2.78
CA ASN A 21 -18.05 6.55 -3.79
C ASN A 21 -16.73 7.33 -3.89
N PRO A 22 -15.62 6.84 -3.29
CA PRO A 22 -14.35 7.53 -3.40
C PRO A 22 -13.86 7.54 -4.84
N GLU A 23 -12.93 8.44 -5.12
CA GLU A 23 -12.24 8.43 -6.41
C GLU A 23 -11.52 7.08 -6.63
N PRO A 24 -11.52 6.52 -7.86
CA PRO A 24 -10.88 5.25 -8.13
C PRO A 24 -9.39 5.26 -7.76
N PRO A 25 -8.83 4.17 -7.22
CA PRO A 25 -7.43 4.10 -6.81
C PRO A 25 -6.42 4.49 -7.90
N GLY A 26 -6.67 4.13 -9.16
CA GLY A 26 -5.80 4.52 -10.29
C GLY A 26 -5.67 6.05 -10.44
N ARG A 27 -6.79 6.77 -10.33
CA ARG A 27 -6.82 8.24 -10.39
C ARG A 27 -6.11 8.90 -9.21
N LEU A 28 -6.03 8.20 -8.08
CA LEU A 28 -5.20 8.65 -6.95
C LEU A 28 -3.72 8.34 -7.21
N ALA A 29 -3.38 7.18 -7.79
CA ALA A 29 -2.02 6.83 -8.18
C ALA A 29 -1.42 7.83 -9.18
N SER A 30 -2.23 8.37 -10.09
CA SER A 30 -1.80 9.41 -11.04
C SER A 30 -1.40 10.74 -10.38
N ARG A 31 -1.66 10.92 -9.08
CA ARG A 31 -1.27 12.12 -8.31
C ARG A 31 0.02 11.92 -7.53
N ILE A 32 0.53 10.69 -7.47
CA ILE A 32 1.75 10.37 -6.72
C ILE A 32 2.96 10.74 -7.58
N THR A 33 3.72 11.73 -7.13
CA THR A 33 4.96 12.18 -7.79
C THR A 33 6.21 11.51 -7.24
N ALA A 34 6.15 10.97 -6.02
CA ALA A 34 7.21 10.16 -5.44
C ALA A 34 7.31 8.79 -6.15
N PRO A 35 8.45 8.09 -6.05
CA PRO A 35 8.55 6.71 -6.52
C PRO A 35 7.49 5.82 -5.85
N LEU A 36 6.74 5.08 -6.67
CA LEU A 36 5.68 4.17 -6.23
C LEU A 36 6.07 2.72 -6.57
N ALA A 37 6.10 1.85 -5.57
CA ALA A 37 6.19 0.42 -5.77
C ALA A 37 4.87 -0.25 -5.40
N VAL A 38 4.30 -1.03 -6.32
CA VAL A 38 3.08 -1.82 -6.14
C VAL A 38 3.49 -3.29 -6.06
N VAL A 39 3.29 -3.92 -4.90
CA VAL A 39 3.56 -5.36 -4.69
C VAL A 39 2.24 -6.06 -4.48
N HIS A 40 1.94 -7.08 -5.29
CA HIS A 40 0.66 -7.80 -5.23
C HIS A 40 0.81 -9.30 -5.39
N GLY A 41 -0.07 -10.08 -4.74
CA GLY A 41 -0.03 -11.53 -4.80
C GLY A 41 -0.80 -12.07 -6.01
N GLN A 42 -0.16 -12.91 -6.84
CA GLN A 42 -0.83 -13.47 -8.03
C GLN A 42 -2.02 -14.38 -7.70
N ARG A 43 -2.09 -14.90 -6.47
CA ARG A 43 -3.18 -15.77 -6.00
C ARG A 43 -4.13 -15.07 -5.02
N ASP A 44 -4.09 -13.74 -4.96
CA ASP A 44 -5.06 -12.97 -4.18
C ASP A 44 -6.48 -13.24 -4.71
N ARG A 45 -7.34 -13.75 -3.82
CA ARG A 45 -8.75 -14.10 -4.11
C ARG A 45 -9.72 -12.98 -3.73
N PHE A 46 -9.25 -11.96 -3.03
CA PHE A 46 -10.05 -10.82 -2.56
C PHE A 46 -9.88 -9.63 -3.49
N ILE A 47 -8.65 -9.35 -3.92
CA ILE A 47 -8.32 -8.26 -4.84
C ILE A 47 -7.56 -8.84 -6.04
N SER A 48 -8.12 -8.65 -7.23
CA SER A 48 -7.50 -9.17 -8.45
C SER A 48 -6.12 -8.55 -8.67
N PRO A 49 -5.10 -9.32 -9.10
CA PRO A 49 -3.82 -8.77 -9.55
C PRO A 49 -3.94 -7.74 -10.68
N ARG A 50 -5.06 -7.75 -11.41
CA ARG A 50 -5.37 -6.74 -12.41
C ARG A 50 -5.44 -5.33 -11.81
N GLU A 51 -5.93 -5.17 -10.58
CA GLU A 51 -6.01 -3.88 -9.89
C GLU A 51 -4.61 -3.28 -9.67
N ALA A 52 -3.62 -4.12 -9.36
CA ALA A 52 -2.23 -3.70 -9.25
C ALA A 52 -1.63 -3.26 -10.59
N VAL A 53 -2.00 -3.94 -11.69
CA VAL A 53 -1.62 -3.54 -13.05
C VAL A 53 -2.27 -2.20 -13.42
N GLU A 54 -3.53 -1.98 -13.05
CA GLU A 54 -4.24 -0.72 -13.30
C GLU A 54 -3.58 0.44 -12.54
N LEU A 55 -3.26 0.26 -11.25
CA LEU A 55 -2.48 1.24 -10.47
C LEU A 55 -1.14 1.58 -11.12
N TYR A 56 -0.39 0.56 -11.56
CA TYR A 56 0.88 0.76 -12.26
C TYR A 56 0.70 1.54 -13.56
N SER A 57 -0.34 1.24 -14.33
CA SER A 57 -0.61 1.89 -15.62
C SER A 57 -1.06 3.35 -15.50
N GLU A 58 -1.69 3.73 -14.38
CA GLU A 58 -2.18 5.08 -14.13
C GLU A 58 -1.18 5.96 -13.34
N ALA A 59 -0.08 5.40 -12.85
CA ALA A 59 0.94 6.14 -12.13
C ALA A 59 1.62 7.20 -13.03
N ALA A 60 1.76 8.42 -12.52
CA ALA A 60 2.35 9.54 -13.26
C ALA A 60 3.87 9.67 -13.08
N GLY A 61 4.41 9.13 -11.99
CA GLY A 61 5.84 9.18 -11.63
C GLY A 61 6.55 7.84 -11.85
N PRO A 62 7.81 7.73 -11.37
CA PRO A 62 8.53 6.45 -11.37
C PRO A 62 7.69 5.40 -10.65
N CYS A 63 7.35 4.32 -11.36
CA CYS A 63 6.52 3.25 -10.82
C CYS A 63 7.17 1.88 -11.07
N ARG A 64 7.02 0.96 -10.12
CA ARG A 64 7.44 -0.44 -10.22
C ARG A 64 6.29 -1.35 -9.81
N LEU A 65 6.09 -2.44 -10.55
CA LEU A 65 5.09 -3.46 -10.24
C LEU A 65 5.80 -4.80 -10.00
N GLU A 66 5.50 -5.43 -8.87
CA GLU A 66 5.94 -6.78 -8.54
C GLU A 66 4.74 -7.68 -8.26
N LEU A 67 4.59 -8.73 -9.06
CA LEU A 67 3.56 -9.75 -8.88
C LEU A 67 4.19 -11.00 -8.27
N VAL A 68 3.99 -11.20 -6.97
CA VAL A 68 4.61 -12.30 -6.22
C VAL A 68 3.89 -13.61 -6.55
N PRO A 69 4.59 -14.60 -7.14
CA PRO A 69 4.01 -15.90 -7.40
C PRO A 69 3.55 -16.56 -6.10
N HIS A 70 2.41 -17.23 -6.15
CA HIS A 70 1.84 -18.01 -5.05
C HIS A 70 1.35 -17.23 -3.82
N MET A 71 1.70 -15.95 -3.66
CA MET A 71 1.19 -15.10 -2.58
C MET A 71 -0.30 -14.82 -2.75
N GLY A 72 -1.05 -14.94 -1.66
CA GLY A 72 -2.46 -14.56 -1.56
C GLY A 72 -2.62 -13.07 -1.21
N HIS A 73 -3.70 -12.75 -0.51
CA HIS A 73 -4.01 -11.36 -0.13
C HIS A 73 -3.10 -10.82 0.99
N ALA A 74 -2.88 -11.63 2.03
CA ALA A 74 -1.96 -11.29 3.09
C ALA A 74 -0.52 -11.51 2.61
N PHE A 75 0.39 -10.66 3.05
CA PHE A 75 1.81 -10.87 2.83
C PHE A 75 2.25 -12.18 3.49
N ASP A 76 3.10 -12.91 2.80
CA ASP A 76 3.77 -14.13 3.28
C ASP A 76 5.26 -13.81 3.38
N GLY A 77 5.99 -14.53 4.24
CA GLY A 77 7.46 -14.44 4.33
C GLY A 77 8.16 -14.55 2.97
N VAL A 78 7.59 -15.30 2.02
CA VAL A 78 8.13 -15.40 0.64
C VAL A 78 8.16 -14.06 -0.11
N ALA A 79 7.30 -13.11 0.26
CA ALA A 79 7.23 -11.79 -0.38
C ALA A 79 8.18 -10.77 0.26
N VAL A 80 8.72 -11.06 1.45
CA VAL A 80 9.57 -10.12 2.18
C VAL A 80 10.79 -9.66 1.35
N PRO A 81 11.53 -10.55 0.65
CA PRO A 81 12.65 -10.10 -0.18
C PRO A 81 12.22 -9.14 -1.30
N VAL A 82 11.07 -9.40 -1.93
CA VAL A 82 10.51 -8.55 -2.99
C VAL A 82 10.10 -7.19 -2.43
N ILE A 83 9.47 -7.17 -1.24
CA ILE A 83 9.08 -5.94 -0.55
C ILE A 83 10.31 -5.11 -0.22
N VAL A 84 11.37 -5.72 0.32
CA VAL A 84 12.63 -5.03 0.66
C VAL A 84 13.26 -4.41 -0.58
N ASP A 85 13.39 -5.17 -1.68
CA ASP A 85 13.93 -4.67 -2.96
C ASP A 85 13.11 -3.51 -3.54
N CYS A 86 11.78 -3.56 -3.42
CA CYS A 86 10.91 -2.46 -3.80
C CYS A 86 11.13 -1.19 -2.96
N VAL A 87 11.36 -1.34 -1.65
CA VAL A 87 11.66 -0.21 -0.75
C VAL A 87 13.01 0.40 -1.12
N ASP A 88 14.05 -0.41 -1.30
CA ASP A 88 15.37 0.05 -1.71
C ASP A 88 15.31 0.79 -3.05
N TRP A 89 14.55 0.26 -4.01
CA TRP A 89 14.29 0.90 -5.30
C TRP A 89 13.59 2.26 -5.14
N CYS A 90 12.60 2.37 -4.26
CA CYS A 90 11.92 3.64 -3.99
C CYS A 90 12.92 4.65 -3.40
N LEU A 91 13.69 4.27 -2.38
CA LEU A 91 14.64 5.15 -1.70
C LEU A 91 15.72 5.67 -2.65
N ALA A 92 16.33 4.80 -3.45
CA ALA A 92 17.35 5.18 -4.43
C ALA A 92 16.86 6.17 -5.50
N ARG A 93 15.55 6.27 -5.70
CA ARG A 93 14.90 7.19 -6.66
C ARG A 93 14.27 8.40 -5.99
N ASN A 94 14.18 8.37 -4.67
CA ASN A 94 13.67 9.46 -3.85
C ASN A 94 14.80 10.37 -3.35
N ASP A 95 16.06 10.02 -3.63
CA ASP A 95 17.20 10.91 -3.51
C ASP A 95 17.03 12.11 -4.45
N HIS A 96 16.25 13.08 -3.98
CA HIS A 96 16.38 14.45 -4.41
C HIS A 96 17.81 14.87 -4.08
N THR A 97 18.65 14.96 -5.12
CA THR A 97 19.76 15.90 -5.08
C THR A 97 19.14 17.28 -4.83
N GLY A 98 19.11 17.66 -3.55
CA GLY A 98 18.77 18.98 -3.03
C GLY A 98 19.92 19.47 -2.19
#